data_AF-A0AAU4XRK5-F1
#
_entry.id   AF-A0AAU4XRK5-F1
#
_cell.length_a   1.000
_cell.length_b   1.000
_cell.length_c   1.000
_cell.angle_alpha   90.00
_cell.angle_beta   90.00
_cell.angle_gamma   90.00
#
_symmetry.space_group_name_H-M   'P 1'
#
loop_
_entity.id
_entity.type
_entity.pdbx_description
1 polymer ?
#
loop_
_entity_poly.entity_id
_entity_poly.type
_entity_poly.pdbx_seq_one_letter_code
_entity_poly.pdbx_strand_id
1 'polypeptide(L)'
;MALCATPAAAVAGTTYAHTAQIVVGDHDRGCSGVLVEPEWPLTAASCFADNPAASLSVSAGKPRPKTTATAAKAGAITTFSLIGSPGANDRWIEVGSSGIPGRPAADQQLGASLHFTGTRLYVGMPYGPSAYGALDALPLPNVTAGATNAAVTTYQPGQGGLPAAGARFGYAAR
;
A
#
# COMPACT_ATOMS: atom_id res chain seq x y z
N MET A 1 2.09 -26.55 25.04
CA MET A 1 2.64 -26.69 23.68
C MET A 1 2.80 -25.27 23.14
N ALA A 2 4.00 -24.69 23.24
CA ALA A 2 4.26 -23.31 22.82
C ALA A 2 4.79 -23.34 21.37
N LEU A 3 4.08 -22.69 20.44
CA LEU A 3 4.62 -22.40 19.12
C LEU A 3 5.69 -21.31 19.29
N CYS A 4 6.97 -21.69 19.29
CA CYS A 4 8.04 -20.75 19.03
C CYS A 4 7.96 -20.38 17.54
N ALA A 5 7.37 -19.22 17.23
CA ALA A 5 7.55 -18.59 15.94
C ALA A 5 9.02 -18.15 15.84
N THR A 6 9.72 -18.60 14.80
CA THR A 6 11.03 -18.05 14.46
C THR A 6 10.88 -16.54 14.20
N PRO A 7 11.80 -15.69 14.69
CA PRO A 7 11.76 -14.27 14.35
C PRO A 7 11.82 -14.15 12.84
N ALA A 8 10.93 -13.34 12.26
CA ALA A 8 10.97 -13.02 10.84
C ALA A 8 12.35 -12.43 10.52
N ALA A 9 13.10 -13.12 9.65
CA ALA A 9 14.37 -12.61 9.18
C ALA A 9 14.11 -11.29 8.42
N ALA A 10 14.94 -10.27 8.69
CA ALA A 10 14.91 -9.05 7.91
C ALA A 10 15.16 -9.43 6.45
N VAL A 11 14.20 -9.11 5.58
CA VAL A 11 14.36 -9.34 4.15
C VAL A 11 15.37 -8.32 3.63
N ALA A 12 16.60 -8.77 3.37
CA ALA A 12 17.65 -7.96 2.77
C ALA A 12 17.44 -7.92 1.25
N GLY A 13 16.89 -6.80 0.77
CA GLY A 13 16.72 -6.52 -0.66
C GLY A 13 16.57 -5.03 -0.86
N THR A 14 17.11 -4.52 -1.97
CA THR A 14 17.20 -3.07 -2.25
C THR A 14 15.91 -2.49 -2.83
N THR A 15 14.88 -3.30 -3.01
CA THR A 15 13.60 -2.91 -3.63
C THR A 15 12.43 -3.57 -2.90
N TYR A 16 12.13 -3.06 -1.70
CA TYR A 16 10.83 -3.29 -1.06
C TYR A 16 10.14 -1.94 -0.90
N ALA A 17 8.86 -1.88 -1.26
CA ALA A 17 7.99 -0.79 -0.86
C ALA A 17 7.82 -0.86 0.66
N HIS A 18 8.71 -0.24 1.43
CA HIS A 18 8.45 -0.02 2.85
C HIS A 18 7.27 0.95 2.93
N THR A 19 6.15 0.48 3.46
CA THR A 19 4.95 1.30 3.56
C THR A 19 4.95 2.15 4.82
N ALA A 20 5.91 1.92 5.73
CA ALA A 20 6.14 2.73 6.92
C ALA A 20 7.63 3.00 7.20
N GLN A 21 7.92 4.20 7.69
CA GLN A 21 9.17 4.59 8.33
C GLN A 21 8.93 4.71 9.84
N ILE A 22 9.87 4.23 10.63
CA ILE A 22 9.81 4.31 12.10
C ILE A 22 11.00 5.14 12.58
N VAL A 23 10.70 6.17 13.36
CA VAL A 23 11.69 7.05 13.99
C VAL A 23 11.60 6.84 15.49
N VAL A 24 12.73 6.51 16.12
CA VAL A 24 12.86 6.28 17.55
C VAL A 24 13.66 7.42 18.17
N GLY A 25 13.17 7.95 19.30
CA GLY A 25 13.73 9.13 19.96
C GLY A 25 13.62 10.38 19.09
N ASP A 26 14.53 11.32 19.29
CA ASP A 26 14.63 12.54 18.49
C ASP A 26 15.47 12.30 17.22
N HIS A 27 15.18 11.21 16.50
CA HIS A 27 15.93 10.65 15.36
C HIS A 27 17.21 9.87 15.74
N ASP A 28 17.27 9.32 16.95
CA ASP A 28 18.38 8.47 17.40
C ASP A 28 18.50 7.19 16.54
N ARG A 29 17.37 6.70 16.01
CA ARG A 29 17.33 5.55 15.10
C ARG A 29 16.19 5.65 14.09
N GLY A 30 16.51 5.37 12.83
CA GLY A 30 15.54 5.18 11.75
C GLY A 30 15.43 3.71 11.37
N CYS A 31 14.20 3.23 11.21
CA CYS A 31 13.88 1.88 10.77
C CYS A 31 12.86 1.90 9.63
N SER A 32 12.93 0.88 8.78
CA SER A 32 11.85 0.57 7.85
C SER A 32 10.79 -0.31 8.52
N GLY A 33 9.56 -0.27 8.00
CA GLY A 33 8.46 -1.08 8.46
C GLY A 33 7.37 -1.24 7.41
N VAL A 34 6.39 -2.06 7.75
CA VAL A 34 5.21 -2.35 6.93
C VAL A 34 3.96 -2.24 7.78
N LEU A 35 2.86 -1.72 7.24
CA LEU A 35 1.55 -1.80 7.89
C LEU A 35 0.90 -3.15 7.63
N VAL A 36 0.53 -3.88 8.68
CA VAL A 36 -0.34 -5.07 8.58
C VAL A 36 -1.82 -4.72 8.71
N GLU A 37 -2.12 -3.60 9.37
CA GLU A 37 -3.43 -2.94 9.40
C GLU A 37 -3.24 -1.41 9.51
N PRO A 38 -4.28 -0.57 9.32
CA PRO A 38 -4.16 0.88 9.14
C PRO A 38 -3.39 1.66 10.23
N GLU A 39 -3.20 1.04 11.40
CA GLU A 39 -2.49 1.61 12.55
C GLU A 39 -1.52 0.62 13.24
N TRP A 40 -1.24 -0.54 12.64
CA TRP A 40 -0.27 -1.50 13.21
C TRP A 40 0.95 -1.64 12.29
N PRO A 41 2.02 -0.90 12.56
CA PRO A 41 3.29 -1.10 11.90
C PRO A 41 4.02 -2.31 12.48
N LEU A 42 4.55 -3.16 11.61
CA LEU A 42 5.54 -4.17 11.93
C LEU A 42 6.94 -3.73 11.50
N THR A 43 7.92 -4.03 12.33
CA THR A 43 9.35 -3.76 12.10
C THR A 43 10.23 -4.76 12.85
N ALA A 44 11.53 -4.67 12.65
CA ALA A 44 12.50 -5.51 13.35
C ALA A 44 12.58 -5.17 14.85
N ALA A 45 12.69 -6.20 15.70
CA ALA A 45 12.87 -6.03 17.15
C ALA A 45 14.13 -5.20 17.51
N SER A 46 15.17 -5.27 16.68
CA SER A 46 16.38 -4.46 16.81
C SER A 46 16.12 -2.96 16.78
N CYS A 47 14.97 -2.49 16.29
CA CYS A 47 14.59 -1.08 16.33
C CYS A 47 14.28 -0.59 17.75
N PHE A 48 13.82 -1.47 18.63
CA PHE A 48 13.38 -1.13 19.98
C PHE A 48 14.27 -1.68 21.10
N ALA A 49 15.21 -2.56 20.76
CA ALA A 49 16.20 -3.03 21.74
C ALA A 49 17.15 -1.89 22.16
N ASP A 50 17.38 -1.77 23.47
CA ASP A 50 18.25 -0.74 24.08
C ASP A 50 19.67 -0.80 23.49
N ASN A 51 20.22 -2.01 23.36
CA ASN A 51 21.49 -2.28 22.67
C ASN A 51 21.34 -3.48 21.72
N PRO A 52 20.99 -3.26 20.44
CA PRO A 52 20.74 -4.33 19.49
C PRO A 52 21.98 -5.15 19.15
N ALA A 53 23.20 -4.65 19.44
CA ALA A 53 24.44 -5.41 19.27
C ALA A 53 24.66 -6.43 20.39
N ALA A 54 24.03 -6.24 21.55
CA ALA A 54 24.16 -7.11 22.71
C ALA A 54 22.94 -8.05 22.88
N SER A 55 21.72 -7.56 22.61
CA SER A 55 20.50 -8.35 22.72
C SER A 55 19.38 -7.79 21.84
N LEU A 56 18.50 -8.68 21.35
CA LEU A 56 17.27 -8.32 20.64
C LEU A 56 16.02 -8.42 21.53
N SER A 57 16.20 -8.61 22.84
CA SER A 57 15.09 -8.63 23.80
C SER A 57 14.43 -7.25 23.87
N VAL A 58 13.11 -7.22 23.67
CA VAL A 58 12.28 -6.02 23.78
C VAL A 58 11.29 -6.24 24.91
N SER A 59 11.18 -5.29 25.84
CA SER A 59 10.17 -5.35 26.90
C SER A 59 8.77 -5.19 26.30
N ALA A 60 7.82 -6.02 26.75
CA ALA A 60 6.43 -5.85 26.38
C ALA A 60 5.89 -4.47 26.83
N GLY A 61 4.96 -3.92 26.05
CA GLY A 61 4.35 -2.62 26.30
C GLY A 61 4.85 -1.52 25.35
N LYS A 62 4.55 -0.26 25.71
CA LYS A 62 4.92 0.90 24.90
C LYS A 62 6.45 1.03 24.81
N PRO A 63 7.03 1.42 23.65
CA PRO A 63 8.43 1.83 23.57
C PRO A 63 8.79 2.87 24.64
N ARG A 64 9.97 2.70 25.26
CA ARG A 64 10.50 3.64 26.26
C ARG A 64 10.79 5.02 25.64
N PRO A 65 11.60 5.13 24.58
CA PRO A 65 11.72 6.37 23.82
C PRO A 65 10.45 6.65 23.02
N LYS A 66 10.23 7.93 22.69
CA LYS A 66 9.17 8.33 21.76
C LYS A 66 9.42 7.64 20.42
N THR A 67 8.40 6.94 19.90
CA THR A 67 8.48 6.28 18.60
C THR A 67 7.37 6.84 17.71
N THR A 68 7.74 7.30 16.52
CA THR A 68 6.80 7.76 15.50
C THR A 68 6.87 6.80 14.31
N ALA A 69 5.73 6.23 13.93
CA ALA A 69 5.59 5.47 12.70
C ALA A 69 4.85 6.33 11.66
N THR A 70 5.48 6.58 10.52
CA THR A 70 4.93 7.34 9.41
C THR A 70 4.69 6.39 8.25
N ALA A 71 3.46 6.29 7.76
CA ALA A 71 3.12 5.48 6.61
C ALA A 71 2.57 6.33 5.47
N ALA A 72 2.99 6.03 4.24
CA ALA A 72 2.56 6.82 3.08
C ALA A 72 1.08 6.63 2.76
N LYS A 73 0.43 5.51 3.11
CA LYS A 73 -1.00 5.25 2.78
C LYS A 73 -1.35 5.48 1.29
N ALA A 74 -0.43 5.15 0.39
CA ALA A 74 -0.64 5.33 -1.06
C ALA A 74 -1.74 4.40 -1.62
N GLY A 75 -1.96 3.25 -0.99
CA GLY A 75 -2.94 2.25 -1.40
C GLY A 75 -2.42 1.31 -2.49
N ALA A 76 -2.93 0.09 -2.49
CA ALA A 76 -2.62 -0.94 -3.48
C ALA A 76 -3.75 -1.97 -3.53
N ILE A 77 -3.85 -2.66 -4.66
CA ILE A 77 -4.82 -3.73 -4.90
C ILE A 77 -4.03 -4.97 -5.27
N THR A 78 -4.43 -6.12 -4.75
CA THR A 78 -3.96 -7.41 -5.24
C THR A 78 -5.10 -8.12 -5.95
N THR A 79 -4.85 -8.64 -7.14
CA THR A 79 -5.73 -9.62 -7.77
C THR A 79 -5.05 -10.98 -7.73
N PHE A 80 -5.81 -12.03 -7.48
CA PHE A 80 -5.29 -13.39 -7.41
C PHE A 80 -6.08 -14.28 -8.37
N SER A 81 -5.43 -15.32 -8.86
CA SER A 81 -6.08 -16.32 -9.72
C SER A 81 -6.56 -17.49 -8.86
N LEU A 82 -7.75 -17.99 -9.18
CA LEU A 82 -8.23 -19.29 -8.68
C LEU A 82 -7.72 -20.47 -9.51
N ILE A 83 -6.96 -20.20 -10.57
CA ILE A 83 -6.38 -21.19 -11.47
C ILE A 83 -4.86 -21.23 -11.27
N GLY A 84 -4.34 -22.43 -11.03
CA GLY A 84 -2.92 -22.70 -10.82
C GLY A 84 -2.51 -22.72 -9.35
N SER A 85 -1.20 -22.74 -9.10
CA SER A 85 -0.65 -22.67 -7.74
C SER A 85 -0.94 -21.32 -7.10
N PRO A 86 -1.26 -21.26 -5.80
CA PRO A 86 -1.43 -19.99 -5.08
C PRO A 86 -0.22 -19.06 -5.28
N GLY A 87 -0.48 -17.78 -5.54
CA GLY A 87 0.58 -16.78 -5.75
C GLY A 87 1.20 -16.75 -7.15
N ALA A 88 1.03 -17.80 -7.97
CA ALA A 88 1.69 -17.89 -9.28
C ALA A 88 1.18 -16.86 -10.29
N ASN A 89 -0.07 -16.45 -10.13
CA ASN A 89 -0.77 -15.54 -11.04
C ASN A 89 -1.36 -14.34 -10.29
N ASP A 90 -0.78 -14.02 -9.13
CA ASP A 90 -1.19 -12.85 -8.35
C ASP A 90 -0.57 -11.60 -8.96
N ARG A 91 -1.29 -10.49 -8.89
CA ARG A 91 -0.88 -9.22 -9.47
C ARG A 91 -1.03 -8.11 -8.45
N TRP A 92 0.09 -7.45 -8.19
CA TRP A 92 0.15 -6.21 -7.42
C TRP A 92 -0.17 -5.01 -8.31
N ILE A 93 -1.10 -4.18 -7.87
CA ILE A 93 -1.55 -2.98 -8.57
C ILE A 93 -1.41 -1.79 -7.63
N GLU A 94 -0.45 -0.93 -7.94
CA GLU A 94 -0.21 0.36 -7.32
C GLU A 94 -0.16 1.48 -8.38
N VAL A 95 -0.19 2.74 -7.95
CA VAL A 95 -0.03 3.88 -8.85
C VAL A 95 1.30 3.76 -9.61
N GLY A 96 1.29 4.00 -10.93
CA GLY A 96 2.46 3.81 -11.79
C GLY A 96 2.65 2.37 -12.29
N SER A 97 1.82 1.42 -11.84
CA SER A 97 1.78 0.05 -12.34
C SER A 97 0.48 -0.22 -13.11
N SER A 98 0.42 -1.32 -13.87
CA SER A 98 -0.82 -1.80 -14.51
C SER A 98 -1.55 -0.74 -15.36
N GLY A 99 -0.82 0.22 -15.92
CA GLY A 99 -1.34 1.31 -16.74
C GLY A 99 -1.90 2.51 -15.97
N ILE A 100 -1.91 2.47 -14.62
CA ILE A 100 -2.29 3.62 -13.79
C ILE A 100 -1.18 4.67 -13.89
N PRO A 101 -1.48 5.93 -14.28
CA PRO A 101 -0.46 6.95 -14.44
C PRO A 101 0.08 7.47 -13.10
N GLY A 102 1.33 7.93 -13.09
CA GLY A 102 1.96 8.61 -11.96
C GLY A 102 2.88 7.73 -11.11
N ARG A 103 3.14 8.17 -9.88
CA ARG A 103 3.93 7.47 -8.86
C ARG A 103 3.11 7.39 -7.56
N PRO A 104 3.27 6.34 -6.74
CA PRO A 104 2.61 6.29 -5.43
C PRO A 104 3.03 7.50 -4.58
N ALA A 105 2.04 8.20 -4.03
CA ALA A 105 2.23 9.37 -3.19
C ALA A 105 1.44 9.24 -1.89
N ALA A 106 1.76 10.10 -0.92
CA ALA A 106 1.16 10.05 0.39
C ALA A 106 -0.38 10.24 0.31
N ASP A 107 -1.08 9.41 1.07
CA ASP A 107 -2.52 9.38 1.33
C ASP A 107 -3.42 9.21 0.10
N GLN A 108 -2.90 8.85 -1.08
CA GLN A 108 -3.74 8.66 -2.28
C GLN A 108 -4.85 7.61 -2.10
N GLN A 109 -4.57 6.59 -1.27
CA GLN A 109 -5.48 5.47 -0.96
C GLN A 109 -6.07 4.82 -2.22
N LEU A 110 -5.22 4.47 -3.19
CA LEU A 110 -5.61 3.65 -4.33
C LEU A 110 -6.29 2.36 -3.87
N GLY A 111 -7.48 2.11 -4.43
CA GLY A 111 -8.30 0.95 -4.09
C GLY A 111 -9.20 1.16 -2.87
N ALA A 112 -9.31 2.38 -2.33
CA ALA A 112 -10.28 2.70 -1.27
C ALA A 112 -11.74 2.44 -1.68
N SER A 113 -12.02 2.46 -2.99
CA SER A 113 -13.23 1.90 -3.56
C SER A 113 -12.92 1.07 -4.80
N LEU A 114 -13.68 -0.01 -4.98
CA LEU A 114 -13.55 -0.94 -6.10
C LEU A 114 -14.93 -1.24 -6.68
N HIS A 115 -15.05 -1.25 -8.01
CA HIS A 115 -16.24 -1.73 -8.70
C HIS A 115 -15.85 -2.49 -9.97
N PHE A 116 -16.43 -3.67 -10.20
CA PHE A 116 -16.11 -4.50 -11.35
C PHE A 116 -17.34 -4.72 -12.23
N THR A 117 -17.21 -4.43 -13.52
CA THR A 117 -18.31 -4.54 -14.50
C THR A 117 -18.20 -5.75 -15.43
N GLY A 118 -17.37 -6.74 -15.10
CA GLY A 118 -17.07 -7.87 -15.98
C GLY A 118 -15.97 -7.57 -17.00
N THR A 119 -15.83 -6.32 -17.46
CA THR A 119 -14.82 -5.92 -18.45
C THR A 119 -13.80 -4.91 -17.94
N ARG A 120 -14.16 -4.17 -16.88
CA ARG A 120 -13.32 -3.14 -16.28
C ARG A 120 -13.37 -3.23 -14.75
N LEU A 121 -12.22 -3.04 -14.12
CA LEU A 121 -12.09 -2.77 -12.70
C LEU A 121 -11.94 -1.26 -12.51
N TYR A 122 -12.92 -0.64 -11.87
CA TYR A 122 -12.88 0.75 -11.45
C TYR A 122 -12.22 0.83 -10.08
N VAL A 123 -11.19 1.66 -9.95
CA VAL A 123 -10.37 1.80 -8.76
C VAL A 123 -10.32 3.26 -8.34
N GLY A 124 -10.77 3.54 -7.12
CA GLY A 124 -10.83 4.88 -6.56
C GLY A 124 -9.53 5.32 -5.88
N MET A 125 -9.19 6.59 -6.02
CA MET A 125 -8.17 7.31 -5.26
C MET A 125 -8.78 8.60 -4.69
N PRO A 126 -9.50 8.54 -3.55
CA PRO A 126 -10.28 9.66 -3.03
C PRO A 126 -9.47 10.91 -2.64
N TYR A 127 -8.16 10.80 -2.48
CA TYR A 127 -7.29 11.86 -1.95
C TYR A 127 -6.12 12.20 -2.88
N GLY A 128 -6.14 11.68 -4.11
CA GLY A 128 -5.11 11.98 -5.10
C GLY A 128 -5.37 11.29 -6.44
N PRO A 129 -4.52 11.51 -7.44
CA PRO A 129 -3.39 12.44 -7.45
C PRO A 129 -3.82 13.92 -7.54
N SER A 130 -5.10 14.22 -7.82
CA SER A 130 -5.62 15.60 -7.79
C SER A 130 -6.13 15.98 -6.39
N ALA A 131 -6.30 17.28 -6.13
CA ALA A 131 -6.92 17.79 -4.89
C ALA A 131 -8.36 17.30 -4.67
N TYR A 132 -9.00 16.78 -5.72
CA TYR A 132 -10.35 16.23 -5.68
C TYR A 132 -10.38 14.70 -5.75
N GLY A 133 -9.25 14.02 -5.83
CA GLY A 133 -9.19 12.56 -6.08
C GLY A 133 -9.28 12.18 -7.56
N ALA A 134 -9.35 10.88 -7.83
CA ALA A 134 -9.47 10.29 -9.17
C ALA A 134 -10.16 8.91 -9.13
N LEU A 135 -10.64 8.47 -10.30
CA LEU A 135 -11.11 7.10 -10.51
C LEU A 135 -10.49 6.57 -11.81
N ASP A 136 -9.77 5.45 -11.74
CA ASP A 136 -9.21 4.78 -12.91
C ASP A 136 -10.03 3.56 -13.27
N ALA A 137 -10.33 3.37 -14.55
CA ALA A 137 -10.96 2.16 -15.07
C ALA A 137 -9.95 1.33 -15.84
N LEU A 138 -9.54 0.22 -15.21
CA LEU A 138 -8.57 -0.73 -15.73
C LEU A 138 -9.29 -1.79 -16.58
N PRO A 139 -8.90 -1.96 -17.85
CA PRO A 139 -9.35 -3.11 -18.64
C PRO A 139 -8.89 -4.45 -18.02
N LEU A 140 -9.61 -5.54 -18.31
CA LEU A 140 -9.26 -6.90 -17.87
C LEU A 140 -7.76 -7.27 -18.03
N PRO A 141 -7.10 -7.01 -19.18
CA PRO A 141 -5.67 -7.30 -19.34
C PRO A 141 -4.76 -6.63 -18.30
N ASN A 142 -5.17 -5.50 -17.73
CA ASN A 142 -4.40 -4.75 -16.73
C ASN A 142 -4.52 -5.36 -15.33
N VAL A 143 -5.50 -6.23 -15.10
CA VAL A 143 -5.77 -6.85 -13.79
C VAL A 143 -5.54 -8.36 -13.78
N THR A 144 -5.25 -8.95 -14.95
CA THR A 144 -4.89 -10.36 -15.12
C THR A 144 -3.37 -10.51 -15.25
N ALA A 145 -2.79 -11.50 -14.57
CA ALA A 145 -1.37 -11.80 -14.69
C ALA A 145 -1.01 -12.28 -16.11
N GLY A 146 0.18 -11.89 -16.59
CA GLY A 146 0.71 -12.31 -17.90
C GLY A 146 0.11 -11.61 -19.13
N ALA A 147 -0.93 -10.79 -18.97
CA ALA A 147 -1.51 -10.02 -20.06
C ALA A 147 -0.81 -8.65 -20.25
N THR A 148 -0.75 -8.18 -21.49
CA THR A 148 -0.23 -6.85 -21.83
C THR A 148 -1.22 -5.77 -21.40
N ASN A 149 -0.75 -4.75 -20.69
CA ASN A 149 -1.60 -3.63 -20.28
C ASN A 149 -2.20 -2.91 -21.48
N ALA A 150 -3.50 -2.68 -21.43
CA ALA A 150 -4.24 -1.81 -22.34
C ALA A 150 -4.39 -0.40 -21.73
N ALA A 151 -4.90 0.54 -22.52
CA ALA A 151 -5.10 1.92 -22.10
C ALA A 151 -6.13 2.00 -20.94
N VAL A 152 -5.73 2.65 -19.85
CA VAL A 152 -6.60 2.96 -18.71
C VAL A 152 -7.39 4.23 -19.02
N THR A 153 -8.66 4.28 -18.59
CA THR A 153 -9.46 5.50 -18.61
C THR A 153 -9.44 6.14 -17.23
N THR A 154 -8.86 7.34 -17.11
CA THR A 154 -8.86 8.12 -15.87
C THR A 154 -10.01 9.12 -15.89
N TYR A 155 -10.88 9.06 -14.88
CA TYR A 155 -11.95 10.02 -14.64
C TYR A 155 -11.49 11.05 -13.61
N GLN A 156 -11.68 12.34 -13.94
CA GLN A 156 -11.32 13.47 -13.09
C GLN A 156 -12.50 14.45 -13.00
N PRO A 157 -12.69 15.10 -11.84
CA PRO A 157 -13.66 16.19 -11.71
C PRO A 157 -13.43 17.28 -12.76
N GLY A 158 -14.51 17.78 -13.35
CA GLY A 158 -14.47 18.82 -14.39
C GLY A 158 -14.15 18.33 -15.80
N GLN A 159 -13.92 17.02 -15.99
CA GLN A 159 -13.66 16.43 -17.31
C GLN A 159 -14.80 15.50 -17.74
N GLY A 160 -15.04 15.38 -19.05
CA GLY A 160 -16.03 14.44 -19.59
C GLY A 160 -17.47 14.67 -19.10
N GLY A 161 -17.81 15.91 -18.72
CA GLY A 161 -19.12 16.26 -18.17
C GLY A 161 -19.28 16.00 -16.66
N LEU A 162 -18.23 15.53 -15.98
CA LEU A 162 -18.23 15.38 -14.53
C LEU A 162 -18.19 16.75 -13.84
N PRO A 163 -18.95 16.96 -12.75
CA PRO A 163 -18.87 18.19 -11.99
C PRO A 163 -17.44 18.51 -11.55
N ALA A 164 -17.01 19.77 -11.71
CA ALA A 164 -15.73 20.27 -11.23
C ALA A 164 -15.74 20.59 -9.72
N ALA A 165 -16.53 19.84 -8.95
CA ALA A 165 -16.80 20.06 -7.54
C ALA A 165 -16.94 18.72 -6.81
N GLY A 166 -16.68 18.72 -5.50
CA GLY A 166 -16.71 17.54 -4.65
C GLY A 166 -15.49 17.49 -3.74
N ALA A 167 -15.56 16.74 -2.65
CA ALA A 167 -14.45 16.66 -1.69
C ALA A 167 -13.49 15.49 -1.98
N ARG A 168 -14.01 14.37 -2.51
CA ARG A 168 -13.28 13.08 -2.67
C ARG A 168 -13.85 12.24 -3.82
N PHE A 169 -13.55 12.61 -5.05
CA PHE A 169 -13.90 11.84 -6.24
C PHE A 169 -13.20 10.47 -6.23
N GLY A 170 -13.91 9.41 -6.63
CA GLY A 170 -13.42 8.04 -6.48
C GLY A 170 -13.57 7.46 -5.06
N TYR A 171 -14.19 8.17 -4.11
CA TYR A 171 -14.52 7.60 -2.79
C TYR A 171 -15.54 6.46 -2.87
N ALA A 172 -16.41 6.47 -3.89
CA ALA A 172 -17.31 5.38 -4.18
C ALA A 172 -17.38 5.15 -5.70
N ALA A 173 -16.96 3.97 -6.14
CA ALA A 173 -17.17 3.47 -7.49
C ALA A 173 -18.41 2.56 -7.48
N ARG A 174 -19.34 2.74 -8.42
CA ARG A 174 -20.54 1.93 -8.57
C ARG A 174 -20.99 1.87 -10.02
#